data_AF-A0A0K1ECQ7-F1
#
_entry.id   AF-A0A0K1ECQ7-F1
#
_cell.length_a   1.000
_cell.length_b   1.000
_cell.length_c   1.000
_cell.angle_alpha   90.00
_cell.angle_beta   90.00
_cell.angle_gamma   90.00
#
_symmetry.space_group_name_H-M   'P 1'
#
loop_
_entity.id
_entity.type
_entity.pdbx_description
1 polymer ?
#
loop_
_entity_poly.entity_id
_entity_poly.type
_entity_poly.pdbx_seq_one_letter_code
_entity_poly.pdbx_strand_id
1 'polypeptide(L)'
;MLVRSLALGMVVTVGMLGACSSEDERGDQVDEGIPGNGETTTLEEPETCGGIAGLPCPAGLVCVDDPRDDCDPRMGGADCSGICVDDPDSSTPPSGVTAGWSVCGKAICGRGTVCCNASCSLCLPPDMMCTQHVCEETAVMCGSSVCGRGEYCCNESCSICAPLDGACTQQVCDPE
;
A
#
# COMPACT_ATOMS: atom_id res chain seq x y z
N MET A 1 79.00 2.68 -23.12
CA MET A 1 78.10 1.56 -22.80
C MET A 1 77.58 1.03 -24.12
N LEU A 2 77.75 -0.29 -24.31
CA LEU A 2 76.83 -1.25 -24.93
C LEU A 2 75.97 -0.86 -26.14
N VAL A 3 75.64 -1.71 -27.12
CA VAL A 3 75.99 -3.06 -27.56
C VAL A 3 75.21 -3.17 -28.90
N ARG A 4 75.88 -3.65 -29.94
CA ARG A 4 75.41 -4.48 -31.08
C ARG A 4 74.08 -4.17 -31.79
N SER A 5 74.20 -4.17 -33.13
CA SER A 5 73.37 -4.89 -34.11
C SER A 5 71.99 -5.38 -33.67
N LEU A 6 70.98 -5.16 -34.53
CA LEU A 6 70.27 -6.27 -35.18
C LEU A 6 69.26 -5.74 -36.21
N ALA A 7 69.42 -6.20 -37.44
CA ALA A 7 68.34 -6.27 -38.40
C ALA A 7 67.36 -7.36 -37.95
N LEU A 8 66.10 -6.99 -37.72
CA LEU A 8 64.91 -7.84 -37.80
C LEU A 8 63.85 -6.91 -38.41
N GLY A 9 63.04 -7.28 -39.39
CA GLY A 9 62.57 -8.58 -39.83
C GLY A 9 61.18 -8.30 -40.40
N MET A 10 60.88 -8.87 -41.56
CA MET A 10 59.63 -8.72 -42.30
C MET A 10 58.38 -8.74 -41.40
N VAL A 11 57.44 -7.83 -41.64
CA VAL A 11 56.03 -8.18 -41.54
C VAL A 11 55.35 -7.75 -42.84
N VAL A 12 55.37 -8.69 -43.78
CA VAL A 12 54.54 -8.68 -44.97
C VAL A 12 53.09 -8.83 -44.52
N THR A 13 52.29 -7.88 -44.99
CA THR A 13 50.83 -7.85 -45.05
C THR A 13 50.23 -9.17 -45.52
N VAL A 14 49.19 -9.68 -44.84
CA VAL A 14 47.97 -10.37 -45.32
C VAL A 14 47.29 -10.86 -44.03
N GLY A 15 46.05 -10.58 -43.65
CA GLY A 15 44.91 -9.95 -44.29
C GLY A 15 43.68 -10.27 -43.44
N MET A 16 42.52 -10.04 -44.04
CA MET A 16 41.20 -10.64 -43.75
C MET A 16 40.17 -9.83 -42.95
N LEU A 17 39.26 -9.24 -43.75
CA LEU A 17 37.82 -9.52 -43.80
C LEU A 17 36.88 -8.95 -42.72
N GLY A 18 35.92 -8.18 -43.22
CA GLY A 18 34.55 -8.04 -42.70
C GLY A 18 34.35 -6.83 -41.79
N ALA A 19 33.31 -6.02 -41.90
CA ALA A 19 32.19 -5.93 -42.84
C ALA A 19 31.64 -4.49 -42.74
N CYS A 20 30.72 -4.17 -43.64
CA CYS A 20 30.25 -2.84 -44.00
C CYS A 20 29.50 -2.06 -42.90
N SER A 21 29.67 -0.74 -42.99
CA SER A 21 28.74 0.39 -42.77
C SER A 21 27.66 0.30 -41.68
N SER A 22 27.78 1.21 -40.72
CA SER A 22 26.63 1.94 -40.18
C SER A 22 27.00 3.42 -40.16
N GLU A 23 26.53 4.13 -41.18
CA GLU A 23 26.42 5.58 -41.18
C GLU A 23 25.35 5.95 -40.14
N ASP A 24 25.66 6.84 -39.19
CA ASP A 24 24.86 8.06 -39.02
C ASP A 24 25.58 9.05 -38.10
N GLU A 25 25.71 10.27 -38.62
CA GLU A 25 26.34 11.42 -37.97
C GLU A 25 25.29 12.24 -37.20
N ARG A 26 25.70 12.76 -36.04
CA ARG A 26 25.44 14.14 -35.59
C ARG A 26 24.02 14.56 -35.20
N GLY A 27 23.89 14.94 -33.93
CA GLY A 27 22.77 15.77 -33.45
C GLY A 27 22.94 16.22 -32.00
N ASP A 28 23.95 17.03 -31.71
CA ASP A 28 24.00 17.84 -30.49
C ASP A 28 22.98 18.99 -30.65
N GLN A 29 21.86 18.92 -29.93
CA GLN A 29 20.93 20.03 -29.76
C GLN A 29 20.75 20.30 -28.27
N VAL A 30 21.50 21.28 -27.79
CA VAL A 30 21.22 22.04 -26.59
C VAL A 30 20.01 22.92 -26.85
N ASP A 31 18.85 22.57 -26.27
CA ASP A 31 17.69 23.45 -26.24
C ASP A 31 17.74 24.29 -24.95
N GLU A 32 18.08 25.56 -25.13
CA GLU A 32 18.14 26.58 -24.09
C GLU A 32 16.71 27.04 -23.70
N GLY A 33 16.22 26.56 -22.56
CA GLY A 33 15.49 27.37 -21.58
C GLY A 33 13.98 27.62 -21.78
N ILE A 34 13.17 26.96 -20.94
CA ILE A 34 11.87 27.47 -20.46
C ILE A 34 11.87 27.38 -18.92
N PRO A 35 11.61 28.48 -18.18
CA PRO A 35 11.45 28.41 -16.72
C PRO A 35 10.00 28.04 -16.40
N GLY A 36 9.77 26.77 -16.11
CA GLY A 36 8.49 26.24 -15.62
C GLY A 36 8.74 25.25 -14.50
N ASN A 37 8.35 25.66 -13.27
CA ASN A 37 8.03 24.82 -12.11
C ASN A 37 8.72 23.45 -12.03
N GLY A 38 9.82 23.40 -11.27
CA GLY A 38 10.52 22.17 -10.92
C GLY A 38 9.61 21.16 -10.24
N GLU A 39 9.17 20.18 -11.02
CA GLU A 39 9.02 18.81 -10.58
C GLU A 39 10.22 18.09 -11.18
N THR A 40 11.33 18.03 -10.43
CA THR A 40 12.38 17.06 -10.72
C THR A 40 11.78 15.70 -10.40
N THR A 41 11.02 15.13 -11.34
CA THR A 41 10.81 13.69 -11.37
C THR A 41 12.18 13.09 -11.58
N THR A 42 12.82 12.74 -10.46
CA THR A 42 13.81 11.68 -10.42
C THR A 42 13.21 10.53 -11.22
N LEU A 43 13.76 10.27 -12.41
CA LEU A 43 13.47 9.05 -13.14
C LEU A 43 13.89 7.92 -12.20
N GLU A 44 12.91 7.31 -11.56
CA GLU A 44 13.13 6.21 -10.63
C GLU A 44 13.80 5.07 -11.41
N GLU A 45 15.09 4.89 -11.15
CA GLU A 45 15.84 3.71 -11.57
C GLU A 45 15.37 2.51 -10.72
N PRO A 46 15.43 1.30 -11.27
CA PRO A 46 14.48 0.66 -12.17
C PRO A 46 13.48 -0.22 -11.39
N GLU A 47 12.36 -0.57 -12.03
CA GLU A 47 11.37 -1.60 -11.60
C GLU A 47 11.98 -3.01 -11.37
N THR A 48 13.30 -3.17 -11.52
CA THR A 48 14.02 -4.45 -11.45
C THR A 48 14.86 -4.53 -10.18
N CYS A 49 14.82 -5.67 -9.51
CA CYS A 49 15.54 -5.93 -8.26
C CYS A 49 16.29 -7.26 -8.31
N GLY A 50 17.06 -7.60 -7.28
CA GLY A 50 17.83 -8.83 -7.23
C GLY A 50 19.00 -8.84 -8.22
N GLY A 51 19.20 -9.96 -8.91
CA GLY A 51 20.35 -10.18 -9.80
C GLY A 51 21.67 -10.41 -9.07
N ILE A 52 22.76 -10.58 -9.82
CA ILE A 52 24.13 -10.70 -9.28
C ILE A 52 24.50 -9.51 -8.37
N ALA A 53 23.94 -8.34 -8.66
CA ALA A 53 24.17 -7.11 -7.90
C ALA A 53 23.33 -7.01 -6.61
N GLY A 54 22.31 -7.87 -6.44
CA GLY A 54 21.41 -7.84 -5.29
C GLY A 54 20.68 -6.50 -5.14
N LEU A 55 20.19 -5.93 -6.25
CA LEU A 55 19.57 -4.61 -6.25
C LEU A 55 18.32 -4.59 -5.35
N PRO A 56 18.27 -3.72 -4.33
CA PRO A 56 17.09 -3.60 -3.48
C PRO A 56 15.98 -2.82 -4.20
N CYS A 57 14.73 -3.10 -3.85
CA CYS A 57 13.62 -2.26 -4.28
C CYS A 57 13.59 -0.92 -3.50
N PRO A 58 13.00 0.13 -4.09
CA PRO A 58 12.62 1.34 -3.38
C PRO A 58 11.78 1.07 -2.13
N ALA A 59 11.73 2.04 -1.23
CA ALA A 59 11.00 1.90 0.04
C ALA A 59 9.50 1.61 -0.20
N GLY A 60 8.99 0.53 0.41
CA GLY A 60 7.59 0.11 0.28
C GLY A 60 7.32 -0.93 -0.80
N LEU A 61 8.35 -1.37 -1.53
CA LEU A 61 8.25 -2.40 -2.56
C LEU A 61 9.01 -3.67 -2.12
N VAL A 62 8.48 -4.82 -2.52
CA VAL A 62 9.10 -6.14 -2.31
C VAL A 62 9.61 -6.69 -3.65
N CYS A 63 10.78 -7.31 -3.61
CA CYS A 63 11.36 -7.95 -4.79
C CYS A 63 10.76 -9.34 -4.99
N VAL A 64 10.10 -9.57 -6.12
CA VAL A 64 9.53 -10.86 -6.52
C VAL A 64 10.16 -11.35 -7.82
N ASP A 65 10.25 -12.66 -7.98
CA ASP A 65 10.79 -13.30 -9.19
C ASP A 65 9.96 -12.94 -10.44
N ASP A 66 10.62 -12.66 -11.58
CA ASP A 66 9.91 -12.31 -12.81
C ASP A 66 9.31 -13.58 -13.45
N PRO A 67 7.98 -13.77 -13.51
CA PRO A 67 7.37 -14.97 -14.08
C PRO A 67 7.54 -15.09 -15.60
N ARG A 68 8.14 -14.09 -16.25
CA ARG A 68 8.46 -14.08 -17.68
C ARG A 68 9.85 -14.65 -17.96
N ASP A 69 10.65 -14.92 -16.94
CA ASP A 69 11.94 -15.58 -17.08
C ASP A 69 11.89 -17.06 -16.66
N ASP A 70 12.89 -17.82 -17.10
CA ASP A 70 13.06 -19.24 -16.76
C ASP A 70 14.02 -19.43 -15.55
N CYS A 71 14.31 -18.37 -14.79
CA CYS A 71 15.30 -18.34 -13.73
C CYS A 71 14.67 -18.71 -12.38
N ASP A 72 14.54 -20.00 -12.05
CA ASP A 72 14.00 -20.40 -10.74
C ASP A 72 15.05 -20.23 -9.61
N PRO A 73 14.87 -19.32 -8.64
CA PRO A 73 15.81 -19.10 -7.55
C PRO A 73 16.02 -20.33 -6.65
N ARG A 74 15.09 -21.30 -6.65
CA ARG A 74 15.19 -22.56 -5.87
C ARG A 74 16.11 -23.60 -6.51
N MET A 75 16.47 -23.43 -7.79
CA MET A 75 17.29 -24.37 -8.55
C MET A 75 18.70 -23.84 -8.86
N GLY A 76 19.07 -22.67 -8.32
CA GLY A 76 20.46 -22.17 -8.39
C GLY A 76 20.64 -20.67 -8.54
N GLY A 77 19.59 -19.86 -8.43
CA GLY A 77 19.66 -18.44 -8.78
C GLY A 77 19.71 -17.49 -7.59
N ALA A 78 20.84 -17.39 -6.89
CA ALA A 78 21.11 -16.19 -6.07
C ALA A 78 21.22 -14.92 -6.94
N ASP A 79 21.37 -15.12 -8.25
CA ASP A 79 21.64 -14.12 -9.28
C ASP A 79 20.43 -13.81 -10.17
N CYS A 80 19.21 -14.29 -9.85
CA CYS A 80 18.02 -14.03 -10.68
C CYS A 80 17.50 -12.60 -10.50
N SER A 81 17.16 -11.94 -11.61
CA SER A 81 16.53 -10.62 -11.61
C SER A 81 15.04 -10.75 -11.29
N GLY A 82 14.54 -9.93 -10.38
CA GLY A 82 13.13 -9.82 -10.04
C GLY A 82 12.52 -8.48 -10.45
N ILE A 83 11.23 -8.33 -10.16
CA ILE A 83 10.46 -7.10 -10.33
C ILE A 83 10.07 -6.58 -8.94
N CYS A 84 10.13 -5.27 -8.76
CA CYS A 84 9.60 -4.62 -7.58
C CYS A 84 8.08 -4.52 -7.67
N VAL A 85 7.37 -5.07 -6.68
CA VAL A 85 5.92 -4.96 -6.57
C VAL A 85 5.56 -4.34 -5.22
N ASP A 86 4.36 -3.76 -5.13
CA ASP A 86 3.85 -3.23 -3.85
C ASP A 86 3.94 -4.30 -2.77
N ASP A 87 4.61 -3.98 -1.67
CA ASP A 87 4.69 -4.87 -0.53
C ASP A 87 3.30 -4.91 0.13
N PRO A 88 2.56 -6.04 0.05
CA PRO A 88 1.24 -6.14 0.66
C PRO A 88 1.33 -5.92 2.18
N ASP A 89 2.48 -6.19 2.80
CA ASP A 89 2.70 -6.09 4.23
C ASP A 89 3.04 -4.66 4.68
N SER A 90 3.52 -3.80 3.78
CA SER A 90 3.81 -2.38 4.08
C SER A 90 2.55 -1.53 4.28
N SER A 91 1.39 -2.05 3.86
CA SER A 91 0.08 -1.43 4.07
C SER A 91 -0.62 -1.91 5.35
N THR A 92 -0.21 -3.06 5.90
CA THR A 92 -0.81 -3.67 7.09
C THR A 92 -0.08 -3.29 8.38
N PRO A 93 -0.78 -2.99 9.46
CA PRO A 93 -0.20 -2.69 10.76
C PRO A 93 -0.54 -3.89 11.67
N PRO A 94 -0.59 -3.80 13.02
CA PRO A 94 -0.68 -5.02 13.83
C PRO A 94 -1.90 -5.81 13.37
N SER A 95 -1.69 -7.09 13.00
CA SER A 95 -2.61 -7.92 12.22
C SER A 95 -4.07 -7.49 12.43
N GLY A 96 -4.56 -6.62 11.52
CA GLY A 96 -5.93 -6.12 11.53
C GLY A 96 -6.23 -4.62 11.43
N VAL A 97 -5.30 -3.64 11.30
CA VAL A 97 -5.73 -2.20 11.31
C VAL A 97 -4.99 -1.20 10.38
N THR A 98 -4.85 -1.44 9.07
CA THR A 98 -4.02 -0.71 8.03
C THR A 98 -3.67 0.77 8.27
N ALA A 99 -2.49 1.24 7.84
CA ALA A 99 -2.12 2.65 8.00
C ALA A 99 -3.12 3.57 7.29
N GLY A 100 -3.75 4.47 8.07
CA GLY A 100 -4.92 5.25 7.66
C GLY A 100 -6.25 4.68 8.14
N TRP A 101 -6.24 3.56 8.85
CA TRP A 101 -7.38 3.04 9.59
C TRP A 101 -7.16 3.17 11.09
N SER A 102 -8.23 3.47 11.84
CA SER A 102 -8.18 3.58 13.30
C SER A 102 -9.35 2.86 13.95
N VAL A 103 -9.11 2.17 15.06
CA VAL A 103 -10.19 1.52 15.83
C VAL A 103 -11.02 2.60 16.53
N CYS A 104 -12.34 2.53 16.37
CA CYS A 104 -13.29 3.43 17.00
C CYS A 104 -14.45 2.60 17.58
N GLY A 105 -14.31 2.19 18.85
CA GLY A 105 -15.26 1.28 19.47
C GLY A 105 -15.29 -0.08 18.76
N LYS A 106 -16.44 -0.40 18.15
CA LYS A 106 -16.67 -1.62 17.35
C LYS A 106 -16.42 -1.41 15.86
N ALA A 107 -16.22 -0.17 15.40
CA ALA A 107 -15.93 0.15 14.00
C ALA A 107 -14.42 0.33 13.77
N ILE A 108 -14.01 0.15 12.52
CA ILE A 108 -12.68 0.56 12.04
C ILE A 108 -12.90 1.74 11.08
N CYS A 109 -12.43 2.92 11.47
CA CYS A 109 -12.43 4.12 10.63
C CYS A 109 -11.42 3.95 9.50
N GLY A 110 -11.77 4.35 8.28
CA GLY A 110 -10.91 4.25 7.10
C GLY A 110 -10.09 5.51 6.81
N ARG A 111 -9.29 5.47 5.74
CA ARG A 111 -8.41 6.60 5.36
C ARG A 111 -9.20 7.89 5.24
N GLY A 112 -8.65 8.97 5.79
CA GLY A 112 -9.27 10.30 5.76
C GLY A 112 -10.42 10.48 6.76
N THR A 113 -10.60 9.55 7.69
CA THR A 113 -11.58 9.68 8.79
C THR A 113 -10.92 9.52 10.14
N VAL A 114 -11.40 10.25 11.14
CA VAL A 114 -10.97 10.22 12.53
C VAL A 114 -12.09 9.65 13.41
N CYS A 115 -11.70 8.94 14.47
CA CYS A 115 -12.67 8.49 15.47
C CYS A 115 -13.21 9.71 16.22
N CYS A 116 -14.46 10.06 15.95
CA CYS A 116 -15.16 11.12 16.65
C CYS A 116 -15.67 10.61 18.01
N ASN A 117 -16.13 9.36 18.06
CA ASN A 117 -16.71 8.82 19.27
C ASN A 117 -16.64 7.29 19.32
N ALA A 118 -15.77 6.76 20.18
CA ALA A 118 -15.60 5.33 20.35
C ALA A 118 -16.87 4.66 20.90
N SER A 119 -17.62 5.31 21.80
CA SER A 119 -18.88 4.77 22.34
C SER A 119 -19.94 4.61 21.25
N CYS A 120 -19.92 5.46 20.22
CA CYS A 120 -20.86 5.36 19.10
C CYS A 120 -20.28 4.59 17.90
N SER A 121 -19.00 4.21 17.94
CA SER A 121 -18.25 3.72 16.79
C SER A 121 -18.36 4.65 15.56
N LEU A 122 -18.28 5.96 15.80
CA LEU A 122 -18.52 7.00 14.78
C LEU A 122 -17.21 7.53 14.19
N CYS A 123 -17.06 7.35 12.88
CA CYS A 123 -15.93 7.81 12.09
C CYS A 123 -16.35 9.00 11.22
N LEU A 124 -15.61 10.10 11.28
CA LEU A 124 -15.95 11.34 10.58
C LEU A 124 -14.72 11.91 9.86
N PRO A 125 -14.88 12.64 8.74
CA PRO A 125 -13.84 13.49 8.18
C PRO A 125 -13.20 14.43 9.23
N PRO A 126 -11.93 14.83 9.05
CA PRO A 126 -11.26 15.76 9.98
C PRO A 126 -11.86 17.17 9.96
N ASP A 127 -12.51 17.57 8.87
CA ASP A 127 -13.03 18.93 8.68
C ASP A 127 -14.41 19.16 9.29
N MET A 128 -15.00 18.15 9.93
CA MET A 128 -16.28 18.30 10.64
C MET A 128 -16.10 18.32 12.15
N MET A 129 -16.79 19.26 12.79
CA MET A 129 -16.78 19.42 14.23
C MET A 129 -17.43 18.21 14.92
N CYS A 130 -16.71 17.59 15.84
CA CYS A 130 -17.20 16.48 16.65
C CYS A 130 -17.50 16.97 18.07
N THR A 131 -18.73 16.78 18.54
CA THR A 131 -19.04 16.88 19.96
C THR A 131 -18.86 15.52 20.62
N GLN A 132 -17.89 15.40 21.52
CA GLN A 132 -17.60 14.19 22.30
C GLN A 132 -18.69 13.88 23.34
N HIS A 133 -19.89 13.55 22.86
CA HIS A 133 -20.95 13.07 23.74
C HIS A 133 -20.63 11.65 24.20
N VAL A 134 -20.94 11.24 25.42
CA VAL A 134 -21.08 9.80 25.63
C VAL A 134 -22.32 9.43 24.82
N CYS A 135 -22.18 8.53 23.84
CA CYS A 135 -23.34 7.79 23.41
C CYS A 135 -23.71 6.93 24.60
N GLU A 136 -24.47 7.52 25.52
CA GLU A 136 -25.32 6.76 26.40
C GLU A 136 -26.14 5.95 25.40
N GLU A 137 -25.76 4.68 25.23
CA GLU A 137 -26.68 3.72 24.69
C GLU A 137 -27.96 4.00 25.46
N THR A 138 -29.03 4.42 24.78
CA THR A 138 -30.36 4.43 25.37
C THR A 138 -30.77 2.97 25.53
N ALA A 139 -29.95 2.24 26.28
CA ALA A 139 -30.14 0.96 26.90
C ALA A 139 -31.22 1.21 27.95
N VAL A 140 -32.46 1.30 27.48
CA VAL A 140 -33.60 1.47 28.37
C VAL A 140 -33.83 0.12 29.02
N MET A 141 -33.62 0.04 30.33
CA MET A 141 -33.97 -1.14 31.11
C MET A 141 -35.48 -1.38 30.99
N CYS A 142 -35.86 -2.60 30.65
CA CYS A 142 -37.25 -2.99 30.43
C CYS A 142 -37.48 -4.36 31.09
N GLY A 143 -37.90 -4.35 32.34
CA GLY A 143 -37.99 -5.56 33.15
C GLY A 143 -36.62 -6.23 33.31
N SER A 144 -36.47 -7.40 32.67
CA SER A 144 -35.24 -8.20 32.61
C SER A 144 -34.43 -8.04 31.32
N SER A 145 -34.91 -7.25 30.35
CA SER A 145 -34.21 -6.96 29.09
C SER A 145 -33.70 -5.52 29.05
N VAL A 146 -32.80 -5.26 28.11
CA VAL A 146 -32.23 -3.92 27.85
C VAL A 146 -32.53 -3.57 26.40
N CYS A 147 -33.34 -2.52 26.18
CA CYS A 147 -33.76 -2.09 24.84
C CYS A 147 -32.66 -1.32 24.13
N GLY A 148 -32.51 -1.55 22.82
CA GLY A 148 -31.40 -0.99 22.04
C GLY A 148 -31.68 0.41 21.49
N ARG A 149 -30.78 0.86 20.60
CA ARG A 149 -30.97 2.12 19.87
C ARG A 149 -32.22 2.07 18.99
N GLY A 150 -33.04 3.13 19.09
CA GLY A 150 -34.25 3.27 18.28
C GLY A 150 -35.45 2.52 18.86
N GLU A 151 -35.32 1.97 20.07
CA GLU A 151 -36.38 1.26 20.76
C GLU A 151 -36.73 1.96 22.08
N TYR A 152 -37.98 1.80 22.53
CA TYR A 152 -38.43 2.17 23.86
C TYR A 152 -38.91 0.93 24.61
N CYS A 153 -38.90 1.00 25.95
CA CYS A 153 -39.51 -0.05 26.75
C CYS A 153 -41.02 -0.01 26.57
N CYS A 154 -41.50 -0.95 25.77
CA CYS A 154 -42.90 -1.12 25.46
C CYS A 154 -43.60 -1.82 26.62
N ASN A 155 -43.00 -2.83 27.23
CA ASN A 155 -43.65 -3.53 28.32
C ASN A 155 -42.66 -4.08 29.33
N GLU A 156 -42.57 -3.44 30.49
CA GLU A 156 -41.65 -3.85 31.56
C GLU A 156 -41.99 -5.23 32.12
N SER A 157 -43.27 -5.57 32.28
CA SER A 157 -43.69 -6.87 32.84
C SER A 157 -43.29 -8.03 31.94
N CYS A 158 -43.22 -7.78 30.63
CA CYS A 158 -42.87 -8.76 29.63
C CYS A 158 -41.46 -8.58 29.06
N SER A 159 -40.72 -7.59 29.56
CA SER A 159 -39.41 -7.18 29.04
C SER A 159 -39.40 -6.91 27.52
N ILE A 160 -40.48 -6.35 26.97
CA ILE A 160 -40.65 -6.13 25.52
C ILE A 160 -40.15 -4.73 25.14
N CYS A 161 -39.22 -4.69 24.21
CA CYS A 161 -38.75 -3.49 23.52
C CYS A 161 -39.52 -3.31 22.21
N ALA A 162 -39.92 -2.09 21.89
CA ALA A 162 -40.56 -1.77 20.62
C ALA A 162 -39.85 -0.60 19.92
N PRO A 163 -39.84 -0.53 18.59
CA PRO A 163 -39.30 0.62 17.86
C PRO A 163 -39.99 1.94 18.26
N LEU A 164 -39.26 3.06 18.29
CA LEU A 164 -39.79 4.39 18.64
C LEU A 164 -40.96 4.84 17.74
N ASP A 165 -40.99 4.39 16.50
CA ASP A 165 -42.07 4.67 15.54
C ASP A 165 -43.13 3.55 15.47
N GLY A 166 -43.05 2.56 16.37
CA GLY A 166 -43.93 1.40 16.44
C GLY A 166 -45.10 1.59 17.42
N ALA A 167 -46.13 0.76 17.26
CA ALA A 167 -47.21 0.65 18.24
C ALA A 167 -46.94 -0.50 19.22
N CYS A 168 -47.26 -0.29 20.48
CA CYS A 168 -47.17 -1.30 21.54
C CYS A 168 -48.51 -1.44 22.26
N THR A 169 -48.81 -2.66 22.70
CA THR A 169 -49.88 -2.93 23.67
C THR A 169 -49.27 -3.20 25.04
N GLN A 170 -49.62 -2.39 26.05
CA GLN A 170 -49.27 -2.69 27.45
C GLN A 170 -50.06 -3.92 27.91
N GLN A 171 -49.40 -5.07 28.04
CA GLN A 171 -49.99 -6.31 28.54
C GLN A 171 -49.33 -6.68 29.86
N VAL A 172 -50.08 -7.21 30.83
CA VAL A 172 -49.44 -7.78 32.02
C VAL A 172 -49.15 -9.24 31.71
N CYS A 173 -47.87 -9.62 31.63
CA CYS A 173 -47.47 -11.02 31.57
C CYS A 173 -47.49 -11.60 32.99
N ASP A 174 -48.16 -12.73 33.18
CA ASP A 174 -48.10 -13.46 34.44
C ASP A 174 -46.71 -14.11 34.59
N PRO A 175 -46.10 -14.07 35.79
CA PRO A 175 -44.92 -14.88 36.06
C PRO A 175 -45.34 -16.36 36.13
N GLU A 176 -44.75 -17.21 35.28
CA GLU A 176 -44.83 -18.66 35.44
C GLU A 176 -44.07 -19.13 36.70
#